data_AF-A0A6J2KUL9-F1
#
_entry.id   AF-A0A6J2KUL9-F1
#
_cell.length_a   1.000
_cell.length_b   1.000
_cell.length_c   1.000
_cell.angle_alpha   90.00
_cell.angle_beta   90.00
_cell.angle_gamma   90.00
#
_symmetry.space_group_name_H-M   'P 1'
#
loop_
_entity.id
_entity.type
_entity.pdbx_description
1 polymer ?
#
loop_
_entity_poly.entity_id
_entity_poly.type
_entity_poly.pdbx_seq_one_letter_code
_entity_poly.pdbx_strand_id
1 'polypeptide(L)'
;MEDLRSLIVFEMVIKMFRQVSKSAGIEWAPLDVPMHRRLQTLAVAAWVFLAIFGEGIMLYLFIKLLYSSFWWLAFLYAVWMMSDIGICHKGGRTVQWVRNWGWWNYFRDFFPIKLVKTAELDPSKNYLFACFPHGVLSSGAFCSFATNALDFHKLFPGLTPHLVILGRHFLVPFARDVILSLGTCAPSQESLLYLLNPKRYQGQCVAMMVGGAAEALDSHPGKYIVILSRRKGFIRIAMKSGASLVPVFSFGENEVFRPLHNSLVRRFQEKLRRHTGIASVFPLGRGLFQYSFGVVPLRNPVTTVVGTPMEVKRNLDPTDEEVDEVHAEFRKRLVQLFENEKSKYLKNHEEVQLVIT
;
A
#
# COMPACT_ATOMS: atom_id res chain seq x y z
N MET A 1 10.85 51.38 24.75
CA MET A 1 9.48 51.22 25.30
C MET A 1 8.59 50.39 24.36
N GLU A 2 8.69 50.59 23.04
CA GLU A 2 8.03 49.74 22.03
C GLU A 2 8.45 48.27 22.09
N ASP A 3 9.75 47.97 22.24
CA ASP A 3 10.22 46.58 22.33
C ASP A 3 9.64 45.82 23.52
N LEU A 4 9.54 46.45 24.69
CA LEU A 4 8.98 45.82 25.89
C LEU A 4 7.47 45.57 25.73
N ARG A 5 6.73 46.50 25.11
CA ARG A 5 5.31 46.30 24.81
C ARG A 5 5.12 45.19 23.77
N SER A 6 5.97 45.13 22.75
CA SER A 6 5.94 44.08 21.72
C SER A 6 6.19 42.69 22.32
N LEU A 7 7.15 42.57 23.25
CA LEU A 7 7.47 41.33 23.94
C LEU A 7 6.29 40.86 24.84
N ILE A 8 5.65 41.79 25.55
CA ILE A 8 4.48 41.50 26.39
C ILE A 8 3.29 41.04 25.53
N VAL A 9 3.03 41.71 24.41
CA VAL A 9 1.97 41.31 23.47
C VAL A 9 2.26 39.93 22.88
N PHE A 10 3.52 39.67 22.49
CA PHE A 10 3.94 38.37 21.98
C PHE A 10 3.74 37.25 23.02
N GLU A 11 4.20 37.44 24.26
CA GLU A 11 3.98 36.50 25.36
C GLU A 11 2.49 36.24 25.64
N MET A 12 1.67 37.29 25.60
CA MET A 12 0.23 37.19 25.80
C MET A 12 -0.45 36.37 24.70
N VAL A 13 -0.08 36.61 23.43
CA VAL A 13 -0.56 35.85 22.28
C VAL A 13 -0.15 34.37 22.38
N ILE A 14 1.10 34.09 22.76
CA ILE A 14 1.59 32.71 22.93
C ILE A 14 0.85 31.99 24.06
N LYS A 15 0.60 32.66 25.20
CA LYS A 15 -0.19 32.08 26.30
C LYS A 15 -1.63 31.78 25.88
N MET A 16 -2.29 32.72 25.21
CA MET A 16 -3.65 32.54 24.69
C MET A 16 -3.70 31.37 23.70
N PHE A 17 -2.76 31.33 22.76
CA PHE A 17 -2.64 30.23 21.79
C PHE A 17 -2.44 28.86 22.46
N ARG A 18 -1.57 28.78 23.48
CA ARG A 18 -1.34 27.54 24.25
C ARG A 18 -2.59 27.12 25.00
N GLN A 19 -3.33 28.05 25.59
CA GLN A 19 -4.55 27.77 26.33
C GLN A 19 -5.65 27.24 25.39
N VAL A 20 -5.89 27.90 24.26
CA VAL A 20 -6.84 27.44 23.23
C VAL A 20 -6.45 26.06 22.71
N SER A 21 -5.16 25.85 22.40
CA SER A 21 -4.66 24.55 21.93
C SER A 21 -4.87 23.44 22.93
N LYS A 22 -4.61 23.71 24.22
CA LYS A 22 -4.83 22.73 25.31
C LYS A 22 -6.30 22.39 25.47
N SER A 23 -7.19 23.39 25.42
CA SER A 23 -8.64 23.17 25.46
C SER A 23 -9.15 22.35 24.27
N ALA A 24 -8.53 22.50 23.10
CA ALA A 24 -8.83 21.71 21.91
C ALA A 24 -8.12 20.33 21.87
N GLY A 25 -7.36 19.97 22.92
CA GLY A 25 -6.62 18.70 22.97
C GLY A 25 -5.49 18.59 21.93
N ILE A 26 -4.95 19.71 21.46
CA ILE A 26 -3.90 19.75 20.45
C ILE A 26 -2.54 19.52 21.10
N GLU A 27 -1.90 18.42 20.73
CA GLU A 27 -0.52 18.10 21.10
C GLU A 27 0.42 18.56 19.98
N TRP A 28 1.02 19.73 20.15
CA TRP A 28 1.95 20.29 19.16
C TRP A 28 3.26 19.50 19.10
N ALA A 29 3.82 19.36 17.90
CA ALA A 29 5.14 18.77 17.73
C ALA A 29 6.20 19.65 18.40
N PRO A 30 7.17 19.07 19.14
CA PRO A 30 8.28 19.82 19.70
C PRO A 30 9.08 20.57 18.62
N LEU A 31 9.61 21.74 18.96
CA LEU A 31 10.41 22.54 18.02
C LEU A 31 11.80 21.94 17.77
N ASP A 32 12.29 21.13 18.71
CA ASP A 32 13.60 20.45 18.68
C ASP A 32 13.57 19.09 17.96
N VAL A 33 12.49 18.76 17.23
CA VAL A 33 12.44 17.54 16.42
C VAL A 33 13.57 17.54 15.38
N PRO A 34 14.46 16.52 15.37
CA PRO A 34 15.58 16.45 14.42
C PRO A 34 15.14 16.48 12.96
N MET A 35 15.98 17.05 12.08
CA MET A 35 15.66 17.21 10.66
C MET A 35 15.31 15.88 9.96
N HIS A 36 16.00 14.79 10.28
CA HIS A 36 15.70 13.48 9.69
C HIS A 36 14.26 13.01 10.02
N ARG A 37 13.74 13.29 11.24
CA ARG A 37 12.34 12.98 11.59
C ARG A 37 11.35 13.91 10.88
N ARG A 38 11.74 15.15 10.58
CA ARG A 38 10.94 16.07 9.77
C ARG A 38 10.84 15.57 8.33
N LEU A 39 11.96 15.15 7.74
CA LEU A 39 12.01 14.56 6.38
C LEU A 39 11.22 13.26 6.28
N GLN A 40 11.31 12.36 7.26
CA GLN A 40 10.44 11.19 7.36
C GLN A 40 8.94 11.58 7.34
N THR A 41 8.57 12.60 8.12
CA THR A 41 7.17 13.06 8.19
C THR A 41 6.72 13.69 6.88
N LEU A 42 7.57 14.50 6.26
CA LEU A 42 7.32 15.07 4.94
C LEU A 42 7.17 13.97 3.89
N ALA A 43 7.99 12.93 3.94
CA ALA A 43 7.97 11.85 2.98
C ALA A 43 6.64 11.09 2.98
N VAL A 44 6.17 10.71 4.17
CA VAL A 44 4.88 10.04 4.32
C VAL A 44 3.71 10.99 4.04
N ALA A 45 3.79 12.24 4.47
CA ALA A 45 2.75 13.23 4.18
C ALA A 45 2.59 13.46 2.68
N ALA A 46 3.70 13.59 1.92
CA ALA A 46 3.68 13.70 0.47
C ALA A 46 3.11 12.43 -0.19
N TRP A 47 3.47 11.25 0.30
CA TRP A 47 2.92 9.99 -0.22
C TRP A 47 1.40 9.88 -0.01
N VAL A 48 0.90 10.17 1.20
CA VAL A 48 -0.54 10.19 1.46
C VAL A 48 -1.24 11.26 0.63
N PHE A 49 -0.64 12.44 0.51
CA PHE A 49 -1.19 13.52 -0.32
C PHE A 49 -1.30 13.10 -1.79
N LEU A 50 -0.27 12.45 -2.35
CA LEU A 50 -0.30 11.93 -3.71
C LEU A 50 -1.35 10.82 -3.88
N ALA A 51 -1.51 9.93 -2.88
CA ALA A 51 -2.50 8.87 -2.93
C ALA A 51 -3.95 9.40 -2.91
N ILE A 52 -4.23 10.48 -2.17
CA ILE A 52 -5.59 11.04 -2.04
C ILE A 52 -5.89 12.08 -3.14
N PHE A 53 -4.97 13.02 -3.37
CA PHE A 53 -5.18 14.19 -4.20
C PHE A 53 -4.36 14.19 -5.49
N GLY A 54 -3.30 13.38 -5.56
CA GLY A 54 -2.34 13.41 -6.67
C GLY A 54 -2.98 13.16 -8.02
N GLU A 55 -3.91 12.20 -8.13
CA GLU A 55 -4.61 11.92 -9.39
C GLU A 55 -5.43 13.12 -9.88
N GLY A 56 -6.18 13.76 -8.99
CA GLY A 56 -6.98 14.94 -9.32
C GLY A 56 -6.11 16.12 -9.74
N ILE A 57 -5.00 16.35 -9.05
CA ILE A 57 -4.03 17.40 -9.38
C ILE A 57 -3.40 17.12 -10.75
N MET A 58 -2.94 15.89 -10.99
CA MET A 58 -2.30 15.50 -12.26
C MET A 58 -3.27 15.60 -13.43
N LEU A 59 -4.53 15.18 -13.25
CA LEU A 59 -5.58 15.35 -14.25
C LEU A 59 -5.85 16.83 -14.52
N TYR A 60 -5.95 17.66 -13.47
CA TYR A 60 -6.13 19.11 -13.61
C TYR A 60 -4.97 19.75 -14.38
N LEU A 61 -3.72 19.37 -14.08
CA LEU A 61 -2.54 19.85 -14.81
C LEU A 61 -2.57 19.44 -16.28
N PHE A 62 -2.99 18.21 -16.58
CA PHE A 62 -3.16 17.75 -17.96
C PHE A 62 -4.22 18.56 -18.71
N ILE A 63 -5.37 18.81 -18.08
CA ILE A 63 -6.43 19.67 -18.64
C ILE A 63 -5.90 21.09 -18.85
N LYS A 64 -5.19 21.66 -17.88
CA LYS A 64 -4.56 22.98 -18.02
C LYS A 64 -3.57 23.03 -19.18
N LEU A 65 -2.79 21.97 -19.39
CA LEU A 65 -1.86 21.87 -20.52
C LEU A 65 -2.63 21.86 -21.85
N LEU A 66 -3.73 21.11 -21.96
CA LEU A 66 -4.61 21.09 -23.13
C LEU A 66 -5.21 22.47 -23.48
N TYR A 67 -5.54 23.29 -22.47
CA TYR A 67 -6.09 24.63 -22.67
C TYR A 67 -5.03 25.75 -22.70
N SER A 68 -3.74 25.41 -22.78
CA SER A 68 -2.64 26.37 -22.85
C SER A 68 -2.09 26.53 -24.26
N SER A 69 -1.18 27.49 -24.46
CA SER A 69 -0.38 27.60 -25.69
C SER A 69 0.48 26.35 -25.99
N PHE A 70 0.65 25.46 -25.00
CA PHE A 70 1.37 24.20 -25.11
C PHE A 70 0.47 22.97 -25.31
N TRP A 71 -0.78 23.15 -25.80
CA TRP A 71 -1.75 22.06 -26.00
C TRP A 71 -1.21 20.90 -26.83
N TRP A 72 -0.31 21.18 -27.78
CA TRP A 72 0.33 20.17 -28.63
C TRP A 72 1.15 19.16 -27.82
N LEU A 73 1.75 19.56 -26.69
CA LEU A 73 2.44 18.64 -25.77
C LEU A 73 1.44 17.67 -25.11
N ALA A 74 0.29 18.18 -24.67
CA ALA A 74 -0.76 17.33 -24.11
C ALA A 74 -1.33 16.37 -25.16
N PHE A 75 -1.50 16.83 -26.40
CA PHE A 75 -1.92 15.97 -27.51
C PHE A 75 -0.91 14.85 -27.79
N LEU A 76 0.38 15.18 -27.92
CA LEU A 76 1.44 14.19 -28.12
C LEU A 76 1.50 13.18 -26.96
N TYR A 77 1.40 13.66 -25.72
CA TYR A 77 1.32 12.81 -24.54
C TYR A 77 0.09 11.88 -24.58
N ALA A 78 -1.09 12.40 -24.95
CA ALA A 78 -2.31 11.61 -25.04
C ALA A 78 -2.21 10.52 -26.11
N VAL A 79 -1.67 10.84 -27.29
CA VAL A 79 -1.44 9.86 -28.37
C VAL A 79 -0.49 8.75 -27.87
N TRP A 80 0.60 9.12 -27.22
CA TRP A 80 1.53 8.15 -26.63
C TRP A 80 0.85 7.30 -25.56
N MET A 81 0.10 7.92 -24.64
CA MET A 81 -0.65 7.22 -23.60
C MET A 81 -1.68 6.24 -24.17
N MET A 82 -2.37 6.60 -25.26
CA MET A 82 -3.31 5.71 -25.93
C MET A 82 -2.59 4.53 -26.59
N SER A 83 -1.40 4.74 -27.15
CA SER A 83 -0.59 3.67 -27.76
C SER A 83 -0.10 2.62 -26.76
N ASP A 84 0.08 2.99 -25.49
CA ASP A 84 0.59 2.11 -24.43
C ASP A 84 -0.43 1.87 -23.30
N ILE A 85 -1.72 2.16 -23.51
CA ILE A 85 -2.73 2.15 -22.43
C ILE A 85 -2.80 0.80 -21.68
N GLY A 86 -2.59 -0.31 -22.40
CA GLY A 86 -2.58 -1.67 -21.86
C GLY A 86 -1.26 -2.12 -21.23
N ILE A 87 -0.25 -1.25 -21.08
CA ILE A 87 1.06 -1.63 -20.51
C ILE A 87 0.97 -2.10 -19.06
N CYS A 88 -0.04 -1.63 -18.31
CA CYS A 88 -0.33 -2.09 -16.96
C CYS A 88 -0.74 -3.57 -16.88
N HIS A 89 -1.15 -4.18 -18.00
CA HIS A 89 -1.43 -5.62 -18.14
C HIS A 89 -0.21 -6.42 -18.61
N LYS A 90 0.94 -5.78 -18.79
CA LYS A 90 2.16 -6.39 -19.36
C LYS A 90 3.41 -6.16 -18.50
N GLY A 91 3.21 -5.94 -17.19
CA GLY A 91 4.30 -5.72 -16.22
C GLY A 91 4.65 -4.27 -15.92
N GLY A 92 3.92 -3.32 -16.53
CA GLY A 92 4.13 -1.90 -16.29
C GLY A 92 5.39 -1.34 -16.97
N ARG A 93 5.90 -0.22 -16.47
CA ARG A 93 7.10 0.47 -17.00
C ARG A 93 8.09 0.77 -15.89
N THR A 94 8.63 -0.27 -15.24
CA THR A 94 9.54 -0.11 -14.11
C THR A 94 10.75 0.78 -14.46
N VAL A 95 10.95 1.83 -13.68
CA VAL A 95 12.12 2.71 -13.77
C VAL A 95 12.90 2.58 -12.46
N GLN A 96 14.07 1.95 -12.52
CA GLN A 96 14.90 1.70 -11.33
C GLN A 96 15.30 2.99 -10.61
N TRP A 97 15.53 4.08 -11.36
CA TRP A 97 15.80 5.39 -10.75
C TRP A 97 14.66 5.85 -9.83
N VAL A 98 13.39 5.66 -10.24
CA VAL A 98 12.23 6.02 -9.41
C VAL A 98 12.12 5.11 -8.20
N ARG A 99 12.31 3.79 -8.36
CA ARG A 99 12.30 2.84 -7.23
C ARG A 99 13.44 3.05 -6.24
N ASN A 100 14.53 3.69 -6.66
CA ASN A 100 15.71 4.02 -5.86
C ASN A 100 15.73 5.47 -5.32
N TRP A 101 14.64 6.24 -5.47
CA TRP A 101 14.60 7.58 -4.88
C TRP A 101 14.88 7.53 -3.37
N GLY A 102 15.81 8.35 -2.90
CA GLY A 102 16.15 8.44 -1.47
C GLY A 102 14.96 8.78 -0.58
N TRP A 103 13.89 9.34 -1.16
CA TRP A 103 12.59 9.56 -0.54
C TRP A 103 12.00 8.31 0.13
N TRP A 104 12.20 7.14 -0.47
CA TRP A 104 11.67 5.89 0.05
C TRP A 104 12.36 5.42 1.33
N ASN A 105 13.61 5.84 1.57
CA ASN A 105 14.29 5.58 2.85
C ASN A 105 13.62 6.37 3.99
N TYR A 106 13.27 7.64 3.75
CA TYR A 106 12.52 8.43 4.73
C TYR A 106 11.12 7.87 4.98
N PHE A 107 10.45 7.35 3.94
CA PHE A 107 9.18 6.65 4.08
C PHE A 107 9.33 5.39 4.96
N ARG A 108 10.29 4.52 4.64
CA ARG A 108 10.61 3.32 5.42
C ARG A 108 10.89 3.65 6.89
N ASP A 109 11.74 4.64 7.15
CA ASP A 109 12.21 4.99 8.49
C ASP A 109 11.17 5.75 9.32
N PHE A 110 10.08 6.22 8.70
CA PHE A 110 8.95 6.78 9.43
C PHE A 110 8.17 5.70 10.21
N PHE A 111 7.95 4.55 9.55
CA PHE A 111 7.23 3.38 10.07
C PHE A 111 8.15 2.23 10.51
N PRO A 112 9.46 2.46 10.67
CA PRO A 112 10.48 1.40 10.67
C PRO A 112 10.15 0.13 9.87
N ILE A 113 9.87 0.25 8.57
CA ILE A 113 9.39 -0.89 7.76
C ILE A 113 10.50 -1.94 7.61
N LYS A 114 10.13 -3.22 7.78
CA LYS A 114 11.01 -4.37 7.54
C LYS A 114 10.37 -5.37 6.58
N LEU A 115 11.20 -6.00 5.75
CA LEU A 115 10.82 -7.14 4.91
C LEU A 115 11.61 -8.36 5.36
N VAL A 116 10.91 -9.45 5.68
CA VAL A 116 11.47 -10.69 6.22
C VAL A 116 11.00 -11.86 5.36
N LYS A 117 11.87 -12.84 5.12
CA LYS A 117 11.51 -14.11 4.47
C LYS A 117 11.61 -15.26 5.47
N THR A 118 10.70 -16.23 5.39
CA THR A 118 10.75 -17.45 6.21
C THR A 118 11.36 -18.65 5.47
N ALA A 119 11.54 -18.53 4.15
CA ALA A 119 12.13 -19.55 3.30
C ALA A 119 12.86 -18.91 2.11
N GLU A 120 13.80 -19.64 1.53
CA GLU A 120 14.38 -19.28 0.23
C GLU A 120 13.36 -19.50 -0.89
N LEU A 121 13.43 -18.64 -1.90
CA LEU A 121 12.61 -18.72 -3.10
C LEU A 121 13.52 -18.99 -4.31
N ASP A 122 13.14 -20.00 -5.10
CA ASP A 122 13.85 -20.43 -6.29
C ASP A 122 13.62 -19.43 -7.44
N PRO A 123 14.68 -18.77 -7.95
CA PRO A 123 14.55 -17.77 -9.01
C PRO A 123 14.12 -18.36 -10.36
N SER A 124 14.12 -19.68 -10.53
CA SER A 124 13.58 -20.32 -11.74
C SER A 124 12.05 -20.37 -11.76
N LYS A 125 11.38 -20.06 -10.64
CA LYS A 125 9.92 -20.12 -10.49
C LYS A 125 9.28 -18.74 -10.41
N ASN A 126 7.99 -18.69 -10.74
CA ASN A 126 7.16 -17.51 -10.56
C ASN A 126 6.25 -17.70 -9.35
N TYR A 127 5.94 -16.60 -8.68
CA TYR A 127 5.26 -16.57 -7.39
C TYR A 127 4.09 -15.58 -7.41
N LEU A 128 2.96 -16.01 -6.84
CA LEU A 128 1.86 -15.12 -6.51
C LEU A 128 1.85 -14.89 -4.99
N PHE A 129 2.32 -13.71 -4.59
CA PHE A 129 2.35 -13.26 -3.21
C PHE A 129 0.95 -12.74 -2.83
N ALA A 130 0.27 -13.49 -1.98
CA ALA A 130 -1.04 -13.13 -1.45
C ALA A 130 -0.85 -12.38 -0.13
N CYS A 131 -1.00 -11.05 -0.19
CA CYS A 131 -0.64 -10.12 0.87
C CYS A 131 -1.83 -9.74 1.76
N PHE A 132 -1.58 -9.67 3.07
CA PHE A 132 -2.55 -9.33 4.11
C PHE A 132 -1.89 -8.54 5.26
N PRO A 133 -2.65 -7.77 6.06
CA PRO A 133 -3.91 -7.15 5.64
C PRO A 133 -3.65 -6.01 4.64
N HIS A 134 -4.67 -5.55 3.92
CA HIS A 134 -4.62 -4.40 3.02
C HIS A 134 -4.21 -3.13 3.78
N GLY A 135 -4.72 -2.94 5.00
CA GLY A 135 -4.65 -1.65 5.68
C GLY A 135 -5.31 -0.53 4.86
N VAL A 136 -5.17 0.70 5.32
CA VAL A 136 -5.77 1.85 4.62
C VAL A 136 -5.08 2.11 3.28
N LEU A 137 -3.75 2.07 3.24
CA LEU A 137 -2.93 2.38 2.05
C LEU A 137 -1.83 1.34 1.75
N SER A 138 -1.80 0.21 2.46
CA SER A 138 -0.85 -0.90 2.26
C SER A 138 0.62 -0.46 2.32
N SER A 139 1.00 0.29 3.36
CA SER A 139 2.33 0.91 3.51
C SER A 139 3.45 -0.13 3.47
N GLY A 140 3.27 -1.26 4.15
CA GLY A 140 4.22 -2.39 4.15
C GLY A 140 4.41 -3.00 2.77
N ALA A 141 3.32 -3.34 2.07
CA ALA A 141 3.37 -3.91 0.73
C ALA A 141 3.94 -2.92 -0.31
N PHE A 142 3.55 -1.65 -0.22
CA PHE A 142 4.09 -0.58 -1.06
C PHE A 142 5.62 -0.48 -0.93
N CYS A 143 6.12 -0.33 0.30
CA CYS A 143 7.56 -0.20 0.53
C CYS A 143 8.31 -1.47 0.10
N SER A 144 7.75 -2.65 0.39
CA SER A 144 8.36 -3.95 0.11
C SER A 144 8.45 -4.31 -1.37
N PHE A 145 7.41 -3.99 -2.14
CA PHE A 145 7.28 -4.53 -3.51
C PHE A 145 7.30 -3.46 -4.61
N ALA A 146 6.96 -2.21 -4.30
CA ALA A 146 6.96 -1.11 -5.28
C ALA A 146 8.23 -0.23 -5.23
N THR A 147 9.04 -0.33 -4.17
CA THR A 147 10.28 0.46 -4.02
C THR A 147 11.49 -0.45 -3.76
N ASN A 148 12.69 0.11 -3.77
CA ASN A 148 13.92 -0.60 -3.42
C ASN A 148 14.44 -0.25 -2.01
N ALA A 149 13.66 0.47 -1.19
CA ALA A 149 14.09 0.92 0.15
C ALA A 149 14.40 -0.22 1.13
N LEU A 150 13.88 -1.42 0.87
CA LEU A 150 14.11 -2.63 1.67
C LEU A 150 15.09 -3.60 1.02
N ASP A 151 15.83 -3.18 0.00
CA ASP A 151 16.83 -4.00 -0.68
C ASP A 151 16.26 -5.36 -1.15
N PHE A 152 15.06 -5.36 -1.76
CA PHE A 152 14.34 -6.58 -2.15
C PHE A 152 15.23 -7.59 -2.89
N HIS A 153 16.04 -7.13 -3.85
CA HIS A 153 16.93 -8.00 -4.63
C HIS A 153 18.10 -8.60 -3.84
N LYS A 154 18.47 -8.02 -2.69
CA LYS A 154 19.44 -8.64 -1.77
C LYS A 154 18.78 -9.76 -0.98
N LEU A 155 17.53 -9.55 -0.56
CA LEU A 155 16.77 -10.54 0.21
C LEU A 155 16.27 -11.70 -0.67
N PHE A 156 15.90 -11.40 -1.91
CA PHE A 156 15.37 -12.33 -2.90
C PHE A 156 16.15 -12.20 -4.23
N PRO A 157 17.38 -12.76 -4.28
CA PRO A 157 18.22 -12.65 -5.47
C PRO A 157 17.58 -13.34 -6.67
N GLY A 158 17.63 -12.68 -7.83
CA GLY A 158 17.02 -13.18 -9.07
C GLY A 158 15.50 -12.99 -9.17
N LEU A 159 14.84 -12.49 -8.12
CA LEU A 159 13.40 -12.22 -8.15
C LEU A 159 13.08 -10.76 -8.51
N THR A 160 11.96 -10.55 -9.19
CA THR A 160 11.44 -9.25 -9.61
C THR A 160 10.03 -9.04 -9.04
N PRO A 161 9.83 -8.04 -8.14
CA PRO A 161 8.52 -7.81 -7.54
C PRO A 161 7.65 -6.90 -8.40
N HIS A 162 6.36 -7.24 -8.50
CA HIS A 162 5.31 -6.44 -9.12
C HIS A 162 4.15 -6.27 -8.16
N LEU A 163 3.89 -5.04 -7.71
CA LEU A 163 2.75 -4.75 -6.84
C LEU A 163 1.50 -4.52 -7.68
N VAL A 164 0.45 -5.29 -7.39
CA VAL A 164 -0.85 -5.13 -8.02
C VAL A 164 -1.64 -4.02 -7.32
N ILE A 165 -2.09 -3.03 -8.09
CA ILE A 165 -2.93 -1.92 -7.61
C ILE A 165 -4.19 -1.78 -8.46
N LEU A 166 -5.15 -0.99 -8.01
CA LEU A 166 -6.43 -0.80 -8.71
C LEU A 166 -6.22 -0.31 -10.16
N GLY A 167 -6.84 -1.00 -11.12
CA GLY A 167 -6.65 -0.75 -12.56
C GLY A 167 -7.00 0.68 -13.02
N ARG A 168 -7.92 1.36 -12.32
CA ARG A 168 -8.35 2.71 -12.68
C ARG A 168 -7.24 3.76 -12.56
N HIS A 169 -6.27 3.55 -11.67
CA HIS A 169 -5.13 4.45 -11.50
C HIS A 169 -4.31 4.59 -12.80
N PHE A 170 -4.28 3.56 -13.63
CA PHE A 170 -3.52 3.57 -14.90
C PHE A 170 -4.16 4.38 -16.02
N LEU A 171 -5.35 4.95 -15.80
CA LEU A 171 -6.08 5.77 -16.77
C LEU A 171 -5.94 7.28 -16.53
N VAL A 172 -5.28 7.69 -15.44
CA VAL A 172 -5.12 9.12 -15.11
C VAL A 172 -3.80 9.64 -15.69
N PRO A 173 -3.83 10.65 -16.59
CA PRO A 173 -2.63 11.30 -17.13
C PRO A 173 -1.64 11.72 -16.06
N PHE A 174 -0.35 11.56 -16.33
CA PHE A 174 0.82 11.78 -15.46
C PHE A 174 0.87 10.89 -14.20
N ALA A 175 -0.24 10.71 -13.48
CA ALA A 175 -0.30 9.82 -12.33
C ALA A 175 0.00 8.37 -12.72
N ARG A 176 -0.52 7.91 -13.87
CA ARG A 176 -0.21 6.58 -14.40
C ARG A 176 1.28 6.35 -14.61
N ASP A 177 2.03 7.37 -15.02
CA ASP A 177 3.46 7.23 -15.30
C ASP A 177 4.26 7.05 -14.01
N VAL A 178 3.87 7.76 -12.95
CA VAL A 178 4.48 7.59 -11.62
C VAL A 178 4.26 6.17 -11.11
N ILE A 179 3.02 5.67 -11.11
CA ILE A 179 2.74 4.34 -10.58
C ILE A 179 3.30 3.21 -11.47
N LEU A 180 3.32 3.38 -12.79
CA LEU A 180 3.95 2.44 -13.71
C LEU A 180 5.47 2.38 -13.51
N SER A 181 6.10 3.53 -13.23
CA SER A 181 7.53 3.62 -12.94
C SER A 181 7.97 2.90 -11.67
N LEU A 182 7.05 2.72 -10.72
CA LEU A 182 7.25 1.90 -9.53
C LEU A 182 7.12 0.39 -9.81
N GLY A 183 6.80 -0.02 -11.04
CA GLY A 183 6.63 -1.42 -11.43
C GLY A 183 5.30 -2.02 -11.01
N THR A 184 4.29 -1.19 -10.77
CA THR A 184 2.94 -1.65 -10.43
C THR A 184 2.18 -2.14 -11.67
N CYS A 185 1.26 -3.08 -11.47
CA CYS A 185 0.45 -3.66 -12.54
C CYS A 185 -1.04 -3.76 -12.16
N ALA A 186 -1.89 -3.97 -13.17
CA ALA A 186 -3.33 -4.07 -13.00
C ALA A 186 -3.74 -5.45 -12.43
N PRO A 187 -4.89 -5.55 -11.73
CA PRO A 187 -5.34 -6.78 -11.08
C PRO A 187 -6.11 -7.71 -12.02
N SER A 188 -6.03 -7.50 -13.33
CA SER A 188 -6.77 -8.29 -14.31
C SER A 188 -6.15 -9.68 -14.47
N GLN A 189 -6.98 -10.68 -14.76
CA GLN A 189 -6.51 -12.03 -15.07
C GLN A 189 -5.46 -12.03 -16.19
N GLU A 190 -5.65 -11.21 -17.23
CA GLU A 190 -4.67 -11.03 -18.32
C GLU A 190 -3.30 -10.62 -17.78
N SER A 191 -3.26 -9.60 -16.92
CA SER A 191 -2.03 -9.08 -16.31
C SER A 191 -1.30 -10.14 -15.50
N LEU A 192 -2.03 -10.85 -14.64
CA LEU A 192 -1.45 -11.84 -13.75
C LEU A 192 -0.94 -13.06 -14.53
N LEU A 193 -1.72 -13.56 -15.49
CA LEU A 193 -1.30 -14.70 -16.32
C LEU A 193 -0.15 -14.33 -17.25
N TYR A 194 -0.08 -13.08 -17.72
CA TYR A 194 1.05 -12.57 -18.49
C TYR A 194 2.35 -12.63 -17.67
N LEU A 195 2.33 -12.07 -16.45
CA LEU A 195 3.51 -11.99 -15.58
C LEU A 195 3.93 -13.35 -15.04
N LEU A 196 2.96 -14.20 -14.72
CA LEU A 196 3.22 -15.52 -14.16
C LEU A 196 3.46 -16.60 -15.22
N ASN A 197 3.51 -16.25 -16.51
CA ASN A 197 3.71 -17.23 -17.58
C ASN A 197 5.14 -17.82 -17.54
N PRO A 198 5.31 -19.11 -17.18
CA PRO A 198 6.63 -19.73 -17.04
C PRO A 198 7.37 -19.88 -18.37
N LYS A 199 6.70 -19.76 -19.52
CA LYS A 199 7.35 -19.76 -20.84
C LYS A 199 8.00 -18.41 -21.17
N ARG A 200 7.65 -17.36 -20.45
CA ARG A 200 8.04 -15.99 -20.76
C ARG A 200 8.96 -15.39 -19.70
N TYR A 201 8.70 -15.73 -18.44
CA TYR A 201 9.42 -15.18 -17.32
C TYR A 201 9.77 -16.25 -16.30
N GLN A 202 10.87 -16.01 -15.59
CA GLN A 202 11.29 -16.69 -14.39
C GLN A 202 11.51 -15.62 -13.30
N GLY A 203 11.37 -16.00 -12.04
CA GLY A 203 11.62 -15.13 -10.90
C GLY A 203 10.61 -14.00 -10.71
N GLN A 204 9.41 -14.07 -11.28
CA GLN A 204 8.40 -13.02 -11.10
C GLN A 204 7.68 -13.19 -9.77
N CYS A 205 7.61 -12.14 -8.96
CA CYS A 205 6.85 -12.11 -7.71
C CYS A 205 5.71 -11.10 -7.82
N VAL A 206 4.51 -11.58 -8.14
CA VAL A 206 3.33 -10.72 -8.25
C VAL A 206 2.66 -10.61 -6.88
N ALA A 207 2.73 -9.44 -6.25
CA ALA A 207 2.18 -9.16 -4.93
C ALA A 207 0.79 -8.52 -5.04
N MET A 208 -0.20 -9.15 -4.41
CA MET A 208 -1.60 -8.73 -4.46
C MET A 208 -2.22 -8.69 -3.08
N MET A 209 -2.89 -7.58 -2.76
CA MET A 209 -3.77 -7.50 -1.59
C MET A 209 -5.08 -8.24 -1.88
N VAL A 210 -5.24 -9.47 -1.38
CA VAL A 210 -6.35 -10.36 -1.77
C VAL A 210 -7.71 -9.87 -1.29
N GLY A 211 -7.79 -9.29 -0.09
CA GLY A 211 -9.02 -8.69 0.44
C GLY A 211 -9.46 -7.44 -0.33
N GLY A 212 -8.50 -6.77 -0.98
CA GLY A 212 -8.69 -5.56 -1.77
C GLY A 212 -9.26 -4.40 -0.97
N ALA A 213 -9.90 -3.47 -1.68
CA ALA A 213 -10.53 -2.27 -1.12
C ALA A 213 -11.56 -2.57 -0.01
N ALA A 214 -12.19 -3.75 -0.02
CA ALA A 214 -13.15 -4.12 1.03
C ALA A 214 -12.46 -4.30 2.39
N GLU A 215 -11.28 -4.91 2.41
CA GLU A 215 -10.51 -5.17 3.63
C GLU A 215 -9.92 -3.87 4.20
N ALA A 216 -9.60 -2.89 3.34
CA ALA A 216 -9.13 -1.58 3.77
C ALA A 216 -10.13 -0.84 4.68
N LEU A 217 -11.44 -1.07 4.48
CA LEU A 217 -12.50 -0.46 5.31
C LEU A 217 -12.60 -1.08 6.70
N ASP A 218 -12.09 -2.31 6.89
CA ASP A 218 -12.09 -3.05 8.15
C ASP A 218 -10.71 -2.96 8.87
N SER A 219 -9.88 -2.00 8.48
CA SER A 219 -8.60 -1.73 9.15
C SER A 219 -8.85 -1.06 10.51
N HIS A 220 -8.58 -1.80 11.58
CA HIS A 220 -8.74 -1.35 12.96
C HIS A 220 -7.50 -1.74 13.78
N PRO A 221 -6.94 -0.80 14.57
CA PRO A 221 -5.89 -1.10 15.54
C PRO A 221 -6.27 -2.28 16.44
N GLY A 222 -5.30 -3.16 16.69
CA GLY A 222 -5.44 -4.37 17.50
C GLY A 222 -6.23 -5.50 16.85
N LYS A 223 -6.84 -5.30 15.67
CA LYS A 223 -7.65 -6.32 14.99
C LYS A 223 -6.98 -6.77 13.70
N TYR A 224 -6.94 -8.08 13.49
CA TYR A 224 -6.44 -8.69 12.26
C TYR A 224 -7.59 -9.42 11.57
N ILE A 225 -8.43 -8.66 10.87
CA ILE A 225 -9.54 -9.18 10.09
C ILE A 225 -9.14 -9.14 8.62
N VAL A 226 -9.18 -10.28 7.95
CA VAL A 226 -8.85 -10.41 6.53
C VAL A 226 -10.04 -10.98 5.75
N ILE A 227 -10.27 -10.47 4.54
CA ILE A 227 -11.32 -10.93 3.64
C ILE A 227 -10.71 -11.95 2.69
N LEU A 228 -10.94 -13.23 2.98
CA LEU A 228 -10.35 -14.34 2.23
C LEU A 228 -11.37 -15.45 1.94
N SER A 229 -12.42 -15.64 2.74
CA SER A 229 -13.27 -16.82 2.67
C SER A 229 -13.93 -17.04 1.32
N ARG A 230 -14.30 -15.96 0.66
CA ARG A 230 -14.93 -16.00 -0.67
C ARG A 230 -13.97 -15.61 -1.80
N ARG A 231 -12.73 -15.23 -1.48
CA ARG A 231 -11.73 -14.77 -2.44
C ARG A 231 -10.95 -15.97 -2.98
N LYS A 232 -11.46 -16.59 -4.03
CA LYS A 232 -10.84 -17.78 -4.65
C LYS A 232 -10.17 -17.48 -6.01
N GLY A 233 -10.34 -16.27 -6.54
CA GLY A 233 -9.80 -15.88 -7.85
C GLY A 233 -8.28 -15.99 -7.96
N PHE A 234 -7.55 -15.60 -6.92
CA PHE A 234 -6.08 -15.70 -6.92
C PHE A 234 -5.58 -17.16 -6.94
N ILE A 235 -6.32 -18.10 -6.33
CA ILE A 235 -6.03 -19.53 -6.43
C ILE A 235 -6.17 -20.01 -7.87
N ARG A 236 -7.26 -19.65 -8.55
CA ARG A 236 -7.46 -19.99 -9.97
C ARG A 236 -6.34 -19.45 -10.84
N ILE A 237 -5.86 -18.23 -10.59
CA ILE A 237 -4.73 -17.65 -11.32
C ILE A 237 -3.44 -18.44 -11.09
N ALA A 238 -3.13 -18.78 -9.84
CA ALA A 238 -1.97 -19.59 -9.50
C ALA A 238 -2.03 -20.98 -10.17
N MET A 239 -3.17 -21.66 -10.12
CA MET A 239 -3.36 -22.96 -10.79
C MET A 239 -3.21 -22.85 -12.30
N LYS A 240 -3.78 -21.82 -12.96
CA LYS A 240 -3.67 -21.64 -14.42
C LYS A 240 -2.24 -21.35 -14.87
N SER A 241 -1.52 -20.55 -14.09
CA SER A 241 -0.12 -20.19 -14.39
C SER A 241 0.88 -21.27 -13.98
N GLY A 242 0.56 -22.05 -12.95
CA GLY A 242 1.52 -22.93 -12.25
C GLY A 242 2.45 -22.17 -11.29
N ALA A 243 2.14 -20.91 -10.95
CA ALA A 243 2.94 -20.11 -10.03
C ALA A 243 2.70 -20.53 -8.58
N SER A 244 3.76 -20.64 -7.79
CA SER A 244 3.64 -21.01 -6.38
C SER A 244 2.95 -19.88 -5.60
N LEU A 245 2.01 -20.25 -4.73
CA LEU A 245 1.28 -19.33 -3.85
C LEU A 245 2.11 -19.04 -2.60
N VAL A 246 2.25 -17.78 -2.22
CA VAL A 246 3.03 -17.40 -1.03
C VAL A 246 2.16 -16.53 -0.12
N PRO A 247 1.85 -16.98 1.12
CA PRO A 247 1.19 -16.13 2.09
C PRO A 247 2.17 -15.03 2.53
N VAL A 248 1.74 -13.78 2.48
CA VAL A 248 2.53 -12.62 2.93
C VAL A 248 1.72 -11.84 3.95
N PHE A 249 2.29 -11.55 5.11
CA PHE A 249 1.59 -10.89 6.21
C PHE A 249 2.34 -9.65 6.71
N SER A 250 1.66 -8.51 6.85
CA SER A 250 2.23 -7.24 7.31
C SER A 250 1.72 -6.90 8.72
N PHE A 251 2.53 -7.23 9.73
CA PHE A 251 2.24 -6.89 11.12
C PHE A 251 2.40 -5.39 11.36
N GLY A 252 1.51 -4.78 12.14
CA GLY A 252 1.50 -3.34 12.44
C GLY A 252 0.82 -2.47 11.39
N GLU A 253 0.43 -3.01 10.22
CA GLU A 253 -0.22 -2.25 9.14
C GLU A 253 -1.53 -1.59 9.59
N ASN A 254 -2.32 -2.26 10.45
CA ASN A 254 -3.58 -1.72 10.97
C ASN A 254 -3.40 -0.67 12.07
N GLU A 255 -2.17 -0.44 12.56
CA GLU A 255 -1.88 0.51 13.63
C GLU A 255 -1.56 1.92 13.11
N VAL A 256 -1.35 2.07 11.80
CA VAL A 256 -0.85 3.31 11.20
C VAL A 256 -1.93 4.38 11.01
N PHE A 257 -3.21 4.02 11.16
CA PHE A 257 -4.33 4.95 11.15
C PHE A 257 -5.35 4.61 12.22
N ARG A 258 -6.06 5.63 12.67
CA ARG A 258 -7.20 5.51 13.59
C ARG A 258 -8.47 5.21 12.80
N PRO A 259 -9.34 4.36 13.33
CA PRO A 259 -10.59 4.01 12.68
C PRO A 259 -11.61 5.14 12.83
N LEU A 260 -12.39 5.40 11.78
CA LEU A 260 -13.59 6.22 11.86
C LEU A 260 -14.78 5.34 12.20
N HIS A 261 -15.19 5.33 13.48
CA HIS A 261 -16.36 4.60 13.94
C HIS A 261 -17.62 5.43 13.67
N ASN A 262 -18.20 5.27 12.48
CA ASN A 262 -19.51 5.82 12.17
C ASN A 262 -20.25 4.94 11.16
N SER A 263 -21.39 4.36 11.57
CA SER A 263 -22.17 3.42 10.75
C SER A 263 -22.76 4.07 9.49
N LEU A 264 -23.08 5.36 9.53
CA LEU A 264 -23.54 6.12 8.35
C LEU A 264 -22.40 6.34 7.36
N VAL A 265 -21.22 6.71 7.86
CA VAL A 265 -20.01 6.83 7.02
C VAL A 265 -19.68 5.50 6.38
N ARG A 266 -19.74 4.39 7.14
CA ARG A 266 -19.49 3.04 6.59
C ARG A 266 -20.50 2.66 5.50
N ARG A 267 -21.79 2.93 5.69
CA ARG A 267 -22.82 2.69 4.66
C ARG A 267 -22.55 3.50 3.39
N PHE A 268 -22.14 4.76 3.53
CA PHE A 268 -21.76 5.60 2.40
C PHE A 268 -20.51 5.05 1.67
N GLN A 269 -19.46 4.71 2.41
CA GLN A 269 -18.23 4.13 1.87
C GLN A 269 -18.50 2.82 1.12
N GLU A 270 -19.31 1.93 1.69
CA GLU A 270 -19.73 0.67 1.05
C GLU A 270 -20.51 0.93 -0.25
N LYS A 271 -21.44 1.90 -0.23
CA LYS A 271 -22.17 2.29 -1.44
C LYS A 271 -21.21 2.80 -2.50
N LEU A 272 -20.32 3.73 -2.16
CA LEU A 272 -19.35 4.30 -3.10
C LEU A 272 -18.39 3.24 -3.66
N ARG A 273 -17.89 2.33 -2.81
CA ARG A 273 -17.04 1.20 -3.22
C ARG A 273 -17.74 0.28 -4.22
N ARG A 274 -19.02 -0.04 -4.02
CA ARG A 274 -19.78 -0.90 -4.95
C ARG A 274 -19.90 -0.29 -6.36
N HIS A 275 -19.97 1.04 -6.46
CA HIS A 275 -20.10 1.73 -7.75
C HIS A 275 -18.73 2.01 -8.39
N THR A 276 -17.72 2.33 -7.59
CA THR A 276 -16.43 2.84 -8.09
C THR A 276 -15.27 1.86 -7.95
N GLY A 277 -15.41 0.81 -7.15
CA GLY A 277 -14.30 -0.09 -6.76
C GLY A 277 -13.30 0.53 -5.79
N ILE A 278 -13.42 1.83 -5.47
CA ILE A 278 -12.52 2.58 -4.59
C ILE A 278 -13.06 2.53 -3.16
N ALA A 279 -12.21 2.17 -2.20
CA ALA A 279 -12.55 2.36 -0.80
C ALA A 279 -12.18 3.77 -0.36
N SER A 280 -13.18 4.60 -0.14
CA SER A 280 -13.00 5.94 0.43
C SER A 280 -12.78 5.85 1.95
N VAL A 281 -11.68 5.22 2.36
CA VAL A 281 -11.24 5.24 3.75
C VAL A 281 -10.64 6.61 4.01
N PHE A 282 -11.12 7.34 5.02
CA PHE A 282 -10.49 8.58 5.43
C PHE A 282 -9.32 8.23 6.36
N PRO A 283 -8.06 8.51 5.97
CA PRO A 283 -6.91 8.17 6.79
C PRO A 283 -6.84 9.11 7.98
N LEU A 284 -7.36 8.70 9.14
CA LEU A 284 -7.32 9.52 10.34
C LEU A 284 -6.05 9.21 11.13
N GLY A 285 -5.03 10.05 11.00
CA GLY A 285 -3.81 9.97 11.81
C GLY A 285 -3.54 11.29 12.52
N ARG A 286 -2.30 11.75 12.44
CA ARG A 286 -1.80 13.00 13.01
C ARG A 286 -1.67 14.12 11.97
N GLY A 287 -1.39 15.32 12.45
CA GLY A 287 -1.09 16.48 11.62
C GLY A 287 0.38 16.51 11.20
N LEU A 288 0.71 17.45 10.29
CA LEU A 288 2.09 17.70 9.89
C LEU A 288 2.92 18.33 11.03
N PHE A 289 2.28 19.21 11.82
CA PHE A 289 2.90 19.98 12.90
C PHE A 289 2.33 19.68 14.30
N GLN A 290 1.38 18.75 14.43
CA GLN A 290 0.77 18.33 15.70
C GLN A 290 0.37 16.84 15.65
N TYR A 291 0.13 16.22 16.80
CA TYR A 291 -0.03 14.76 16.95
C TYR A 291 -1.48 14.28 17.17
N SER A 292 -2.42 15.19 17.38
CA SER A 292 -3.80 14.91 17.70
C SER A 292 -4.64 14.42 16.52
N PHE A 293 -4.64 15.11 15.38
CA PHE A 293 -5.52 14.77 14.24
C PHE A 293 -4.95 15.16 12.88
N GLY A 294 -5.34 14.47 11.80
CA GLY A 294 -4.94 14.84 10.44
C GLY A 294 -4.89 13.62 9.53
N VAL A 295 -4.26 13.78 8.36
CA VAL A 295 -4.12 12.72 7.35
C VAL A 295 -2.77 12.02 7.36
N VAL A 296 -1.81 12.51 8.16
CA VAL A 296 -0.48 11.89 8.25
C VAL A 296 -0.57 10.65 9.13
N PRO A 297 -0.02 9.50 8.73
CA PRO A 297 -0.09 8.26 9.52
C PRO A 297 0.56 8.37 10.91
N LEU A 298 0.17 7.47 11.80
CA LEU A 298 0.84 7.24 13.07
C LEU A 298 2.18 6.54 12.84
N ARG A 299 3.17 6.85 13.70
CA ARG A 299 4.51 6.26 13.61
C ARG A 299 4.55 4.92 14.32
N ASN A 300 4.11 3.88 13.62
CA ASN A 300 4.07 2.52 14.14
C ASN A 300 4.97 1.61 13.28
N PRO A 301 5.75 0.69 13.90
CA PRO A 301 6.51 -0.33 13.17
C PRO A 301 5.64 -1.18 12.26
N VAL A 302 6.06 -1.40 11.01
CA VAL A 302 5.42 -2.34 10.08
C VAL A 302 6.42 -3.41 9.65
N THR A 303 6.08 -4.68 9.80
CA THR A 303 6.95 -5.78 9.32
C THR A 303 6.18 -6.68 8.38
N THR A 304 6.60 -6.72 7.12
CA THR A 304 6.07 -7.61 6.08
C THR A 304 6.87 -8.90 6.06
N VAL A 305 6.21 -10.01 6.38
CA VAL A 305 6.79 -11.36 6.40
C VAL A 305 6.30 -12.13 5.17
N VAL A 306 7.24 -12.61 4.37
CA VAL A 306 7.00 -13.50 3.22
C VAL A 306 7.14 -14.93 3.70
N GLY A 307 6.03 -15.68 3.66
CA GLY A 307 5.94 -17.05 4.12
C GLY A 307 6.57 -18.07 3.16
N THR A 308 6.44 -19.34 3.52
CA THR A 308 6.93 -20.46 2.71
C THR A 308 6.06 -20.67 1.45
N PRO A 309 6.66 -20.88 0.26
CA PRO A 309 5.89 -21.10 -0.95
C PRO A 309 5.07 -22.40 -0.89
N MET A 310 3.87 -22.34 -1.45
CA MET A 310 2.97 -23.45 -1.66
C MET A 310 2.92 -23.74 -3.16
N GLU A 311 3.50 -24.86 -3.55
CA GLU A 311 3.44 -25.32 -4.93
C GLU A 311 2.00 -25.69 -5.30
N VAL A 312 1.60 -25.33 -6.52
CA VAL A 312 0.28 -25.66 -7.05
C VAL A 312 0.46 -26.46 -8.33
N LYS A 313 -0.34 -27.52 -8.48
CA LYS A 313 -0.39 -28.26 -9.74
C LYS A 313 -1.01 -27.36 -10.80
N ARG A 314 -0.31 -27.18 -11.93
CA ARG A 314 -0.84 -26.38 -13.03
C ARG A 314 -2.06 -27.06 -13.65
N ASN A 315 -3.20 -26.37 -13.64
CA ASN A 315 -4.43 -26.76 -14.33
C ASN A 315 -5.03 -25.53 -15.03
N LEU A 316 -5.24 -25.61 -16.35
CA LEU A 316 -5.77 -24.51 -17.17
C LEU A 316 -7.27 -24.29 -16.94
N ASP A 317 -7.98 -25.32 -16.52
CA ASP A 317 -9.41 -25.28 -16.24
C ASP A 317 -9.72 -26.00 -14.92
N PRO A 318 -9.32 -25.41 -13.78
CA PRO A 318 -9.50 -26.05 -12.48
C PRO A 318 -10.96 -26.05 -12.07
N THR A 319 -11.44 -27.19 -11.55
CA THR A 319 -12.79 -27.30 -11.02
C THR A 319 -12.93 -26.52 -9.71
N ASP A 320 -14.16 -26.26 -9.28
CA ASP A 320 -14.40 -25.53 -8.03
C ASP A 320 -13.92 -26.32 -6.80
N GLU A 321 -14.01 -27.65 -6.85
CA GLU A 321 -13.52 -28.55 -5.81
C GLU A 321 -12.00 -28.47 -5.68
N GLU A 322 -11.25 -28.56 -6.79
CA GLU A 322 -9.79 -28.43 -6.76
C GLU A 322 -9.36 -27.05 -6.22
N VAL A 323 -10.07 -25.99 -6.62
CA VAL A 323 -9.81 -24.62 -6.13
C VAL A 323 -10.08 -24.53 -4.63
N ASP A 324 -11.11 -25.20 -4.14
CA ASP A 324 -11.50 -25.17 -2.72
C ASP A 324 -10.51 -25.93 -1.84
N GLU A 325 -9.99 -27.06 -2.31
CA GLU A 325 -8.92 -27.80 -1.64
C GLU A 325 -7.64 -26.96 -1.51
N VAL A 326 -7.19 -26.35 -2.61
CA VAL A 326 -6.00 -25.48 -2.61
C VAL A 326 -6.24 -24.23 -1.76
N HIS A 327 -7.45 -23.66 -1.78
CA HIS A 327 -7.81 -22.52 -0.94
C HIS A 327 -7.81 -22.87 0.55
N ALA A 328 -8.32 -24.05 0.93
CA ALA A 328 -8.34 -24.52 2.31
C ALA A 328 -6.91 -24.71 2.86
N GLU A 329 -6.02 -25.32 2.07
CA GLU A 329 -4.60 -25.46 2.44
C GLU A 329 -3.91 -24.09 2.52
N PHE A 330 -4.18 -23.17 1.57
CA PHE A 330 -3.65 -21.81 1.63
C PHE A 330 -4.08 -21.08 2.92
N ARG A 331 -5.35 -21.18 3.32
CA ARG A 331 -5.83 -20.58 4.58
C ARG A 331 -5.10 -21.14 5.79
N LYS A 332 -4.93 -22.46 5.85
CA LYS A 332 -4.19 -23.12 6.93
C LYS A 332 -2.77 -22.58 7.03
N ARG A 333 -2.07 -22.44 5.91
CA ARG A 333 -0.71 -21.87 5.86
C ARG A 333 -0.67 -20.39 6.26
N LEU A 334 -1.66 -19.60 5.87
CA LEU A 334 -1.78 -18.19 6.29
C LEU A 334 -1.95 -18.07 7.81
N VAL A 335 -2.82 -18.88 8.40
CA VAL A 335 -3.02 -18.93 9.86
C VAL A 335 -1.73 -19.37 10.55
N GLN A 336 -1.05 -20.40 10.05
CA GLN A 336 0.23 -20.85 10.59
C GLN A 336 1.30 -19.76 10.52
N LEU A 337 1.44 -19.06 9.39
CA LEU A 337 2.36 -17.93 9.26
C LEU A 337 2.05 -16.86 10.31
N PHE A 338 0.78 -16.51 10.48
CA PHE A 338 0.36 -15.52 11.46
C PHE A 338 0.72 -15.95 12.89
N GLU A 339 0.33 -17.15 13.30
CA GLU A 339 0.55 -17.67 14.65
C GLU A 339 2.03 -17.83 15.00
N ASN A 340 2.86 -18.28 14.04
CA ASN A 340 4.30 -18.46 14.24
C ASN A 340 5.07 -17.13 14.39
N GLU A 341 4.55 -16.06 13.79
CA GLU A 341 5.26 -14.78 13.70
C GLU A 341 4.69 -13.70 14.64
N LYS A 342 3.42 -13.80 15.06
CA LYS A 342 2.75 -12.73 15.80
C LYS A 342 3.45 -12.33 17.11
N SER A 343 4.07 -13.27 17.81
CA SER A 343 4.78 -12.99 19.07
C SER A 343 6.02 -12.11 18.89
N LYS A 344 6.62 -12.09 17.69
CA LYS A 344 7.80 -11.28 17.40
C LYS A 344 7.47 -9.81 17.16
N TYR A 345 6.25 -9.52 16.73
CA TYR A 345 5.88 -8.20 16.20
C TYR A 345 4.71 -7.54 16.95
N LEU A 346 3.93 -8.31 17.71
CA LEU A 346 2.77 -7.80 18.47
C LEU A 346 3.03 -7.89 19.97
N LYS A 347 2.86 -6.76 20.67
CA LYS A 347 3.04 -6.71 22.13
C LYS A 347 2.04 -7.57 22.90
N ASN A 348 0.77 -7.57 22.46
CA ASN A 348 -0.32 -8.31 23.11
C ASN A 348 -0.70 -9.55 22.28
N HIS A 349 0.28 -10.28 21.75
CA HIS A 349 0.04 -11.34 20.77
C HIS A 349 -0.87 -12.48 21.27
N GLU A 350 -0.99 -12.68 22.58
CA GLU A 350 -1.84 -13.70 23.21
C GLU A 350 -3.34 -13.40 23.03
N GLU A 351 -3.72 -12.12 23.07
CA GLU A 351 -5.11 -11.66 22.91
C GLU A 351 -5.49 -11.48 21.43
N VAL A 352 -4.49 -11.43 20.55
CA VAL A 352 -4.68 -11.16 19.13
C VAL A 352 -4.87 -12.46 18.34
N GLN A 353 -5.97 -12.50 17.59
CA GLN A 353 -6.30 -13.60 16.70
C GLN A 353 -6.50 -13.09 15.26
N LEU A 354 -6.11 -13.91 14.29
CA LEU A 354 -6.42 -13.68 12.89
C LEU A 354 -7.86 -14.16 12.60
N VAL A 355 -8.71 -13.25 12.17
CA VAL A 355 -10.09 -13.52 11.79
C VAL A 355 -10.19 -13.51 10.26
N ILE A 356 -10.57 -14.65 9.67
CA ILE A 356 -10.78 -14.78 8.23
C ILE A 356 -12.29 -14.67 7.94
N THR A 357 -12.66 -13.71 7.09
CA THR A 357 -14.05 -13.42 6.68
C THR A 357 -14.30 -13.64 5.20
#